data_AF-A0A4R2BEL9-F1
#
_entry.id   AF-A0A4R2BEL9-F1
#
_cell.length_a   1.000
_cell.length_b   1.000
_cell.length_c   1.000
_cell.angle_alpha   90.00
_cell.angle_beta   90.00
_cell.angle_gamma   90.00
#
_symmetry.space_group_name_H-M   'P 1'
#
loop_
_entity.id
_entity.type
_entity.pdbx_description
1 polymer ?
#
loop_
_entity_poly.entity_id
_entity_poly.type
_entity_poly.pdbx_seq_one_letter_code
_entity_poly.pdbx_strand_id
1 'polypeptide(L)'
;MKLFCIPFAGGSATVYSKWKGRLGGNIDIVPLELSGRGDRFGEPLYKDFQAAVDDLYDFILKNMHEGQPYAIFGHSMGALLAYELYVKLALNKNALPVHMFFSGREAPHINLFETKKIKISNLPANQFLEELKKYNGVTAEFLENQELVNLFLPIIRSDFHLVENYVYKHNHVKLHCPITILNGTEDYTTEANVNEWKSYTNHPCEIVNVDGGHFFIENQLDVVLEQIQSTLEKAEVKSLV
;
A
#
# COMPACT_ATOMS: atom_id res chain seq x y z
N MET A 1 -13.14 14.39 -4.69
CA MET A 1 -13.02 13.09 -4.00
C MET A 1 -11.73 13.01 -3.18
N LYS A 2 -11.67 12.21 -2.10
CA LYS A 2 -10.40 11.93 -1.39
C LYS A 2 -9.71 10.69 -1.94
N LEU A 3 -8.39 10.70 -2.04
CA LEU A 3 -7.55 9.54 -2.32
C LEU A 3 -6.64 9.28 -1.12
N PHE A 4 -6.96 8.25 -0.33
CA PHE A 4 -6.15 7.85 0.81
C PHE A 4 -4.96 6.99 0.35
N CYS A 5 -3.74 7.37 0.68
CA CYS A 5 -2.53 6.71 0.21
C CYS A 5 -1.76 6.04 1.36
N ILE A 6 -1.60 4.72 1.32
CA ILE A 6 -0.95 3.92 2.35
C ILE A 6 0.45 3.48 1.87
N PRO A 7 1.53 3.88 2.58
CA PRO A 7 2.90 3.63 2.13
C PRO A 7 3.31 2.15 2.23
N PHE A 8 4.41 1.83 1.57
CA PHE A 8 5.11 0.55 1.66
C PHE A 8 5.89 0.39 2.98
N ALA A 9 6.44 -0.79 3.22
CA ALA A 9 7.24 -1.09 4.41
C ALA A 9 8.47 -0.16 4.52
N GLY A 10 8.63 0.49 5.68
CA GLY A 10 9.65 1.52 5.91
C GLY A 10 9.29 2.91 5.38
N GLY A 11 8.29 3.01 4.50
CA GLY A 11 7.80 4.28 3.97
C GLY A 11 7.00 5.08 5.01
N SER A 12 6.90 6.39 4.77
CA SER A 12 6.09 7.34 5.54
C SER A 12 5.12 8.06 4.61
N ALA A 13 4.24 8.90 5.16
CA ALA A 13 3.35 9.78 4.40
C ALA A 13 4.10 10.63 3.35
N THR A 14 5.38 10.93 3.60
CA THR A 14 6.21 11.77 2.73
C THR A 14 6.51 11.14 1.36
N VAL A 15 6.34 9.82 1.20
CA VAL A 15 6.41 9.13 -0.11
C VAL A 15 5.47 9.79 -1.14
N TYR A 16 4.32 10.26 -0.68
CA TYR A 16 3.30 10.88 -1.52
C TYR A 16 3.42 12.41 -1.62
N SER A 17 4.45 13.02 -1.04
CA SER A 17 4.65 14.48 -1.07
C SER A 17 4.75 15.03 -2.50
N LYS A 18 5.46 14.30 -3.39
CA LYS A 18 5.63 14.65 -4.81
C LYS A 18 4.33 14.54 -5.63
N TRP A 19 3.28 13.91 -5.08
CA TRP A 19 2.00 13.76 -5.75
C TRP A 19 1.10 14.99 -5.56
N LYS A 20 1.37 15.78 -4.51
CA LYS A 20 0.53 16.94 -4.14
C LYS A 20 0.46 17.94 -5.29
N GLY A 21 -0.76 18.30 -5.67
CA GLY A 21 -1.03 19.25 -6.76
C GLY A 21 -0.78 18.72 -8.17
N ARG A 22 -0.49 17.42 -8.32
CA ARG A 22 -0.26 16.77 -9.62
C ARG A 22 -1.51 16.07 -10.17
N LEU A 23 -2.46 15.73 -9.31
CA LEU A 23 -3.78 15.25 -9.72
C LEU A 23 -4.71 16.45 -9.92
N GLY A 24 -5.41 16.46 -11.05
CA GLY A 24 -6.44 17.43 -11.39
C GLY A 24 -7.81 17.01 -10.89
N GLY A 25 -8.83 17.81 -11.20
CA GLY A 25 -10.16 17.61 -10.63
C GLY A 25 -10.16 17.85 -9.11
N ASN A 26 -11.29 17.69 -8.45
CA ASN A 26 -11.38 17.91 -7.00
C ASN A 26 -10.78 16.72 -6.21
N ILE A 27 -9.68 16.12 -6.68
CA ILE A 27 -9.02 14.97 -6.04
C ILE A 27 -8.05 15.47 -4.98
N ASP A 28 -8.37 15.20 -3.71
CA ASP A 28 -7.54 15.52 -2.56
C ASP A 28 -6.73 14.29 -2.14
N ILE A 29 -5.40 14.39 -2.23
CA ILE A 29 -4.49 13.31 -1.85
C ILE A 29 -4.29 13.39 -0.34
N VAL A 30 -4.60 12.29 0.34
CA VAL A 30 -4.50 12.16 1.79
C VAL A 30 -3.50 11.04 2.11
N PRO A 31 -2.21 11.36 2.29
CA PRO A 31 -1.22 10.37 2.73
C PRO A 31 -1.50 9.93 4.17
N LEU A 32 -1.41 8.63 4.44
CA LEU A 32 -1.57 8.08 5.79
C LEU A 32 -0.21 7.89 6.44
N GLU A 33 -0.04 8.45 7.63
CA GLU A 33 1.16 8.27 8.45
C GLU A 33 0.95 7.11 9.43
N LEU A 34 1.77 6.07 9.28
CA LEU A 34 1.77 4.90 10.16
C LEU A 34 2.44 5.24 11.50
N SER A 35 2.14 4.47 12.55
CA SER A 35 2.74 4.67 13.86
C SER A 35 4.27 4.51 13.85
N GLY A 36 4.96 5.30 14.67
CA GLY A 36 6.41 5.24 14.90
C GLY A 36 7.27 5.83 13.78
N ARG A 37 6.70 6.64 12.88
CA ARG A 37 7.44 7.35 11.83
C ARG A 37 6.84 8.71 11.48
N GLY A 38 7.61 9.53 10.78
CA GLY A 38 7.19 10.86 10.32
C GLY A 38 6.61 11.69 11.47
N ASP A 39 5.42 12.25 11.28
CA ASP A 39 4.75 13.07 12.30
C ASP A 39 4.33 12.26 13.54
N ARG A 40 4.31 10.93 13.45
CA ARG A 40 3.95 9.99 14.52
C ARG A 40 5.17 9.24 15.07
N PHE A 41 6.38 9.79 14.92
CA PHE A 41 7.62 9.14 15.38
C PHE A 41 7.64 8.81 16.88
N GLY A 42 6.94 9.59 17.71
CA GLY A 42 6.86 9.35 19.16
C GLY A 42 5.91 8.21 19.57
N GLU A 43 5.16 7.63 18.64
CA GLU A 43 4.21 6.55 18.91
C GLU A 43 4.87 5.15 18.81
N PRO A 44 4.38 4.15 19.57
CA PRO A 44 4.93 2.79 19.50
C PRO A 44 4.63 2.13 18.14
N LEU A 45 5.59 1.36 17.62
CA LEU A 45 5.39 0.54 16.43
C LEU A 45 4.27 -0.49 16.64
N TYR A 46 3.59 -0.89 15.57
CA TYR A 46 2.48 -1.84 15.66
C TYR A 46 2.94 -3.21 16.15
N LYS A 47 2.15 -3.79 17.05
CA LYS A 47 2.38 -5.15 17.59
C LYS A 47 2.13 -6.27 16.57
N ASP A 48 1.18 -6.05 15.65
CA ASP A 48 0.73 -7.02 14.67
C ASP A 48 0.02 -6.31 13.51
N PHE A 49 -0.25 -7.04 12.43
CA PHE A 49 -0.84 -6.50 11.21
C PHE A 49 -2.24 -5.93 11.46
N GLN A 50 -3.01 -6.54 12.37
CA GLN A 50 -4.37 -6.10 12.70
C GLN A 50 -4.35 -4.73 13.40
N ALA A 51 -3.38 -4.49 14.29
CA ALA A 51 -3.22 -3.19 14.94
C ALA A 51 -2.96 -2.06 13.93
N ALA A 52 -2.23 -2.33 12.85
CA ALA A 52 -2.05 -1.37 11.77
C ALA A 52 -3.37 -1.11 11.02
N VAL A 53 -4.14 -2.15 10.70
CA VAL A 53 -5.46 -2.03 10.05
C VAL A 53 -6.44 -1.27 10.94
N ASP A 54 -6.41 -1.50 12.26
CA ASP A 54 -7.28 -0.83 13.22
C ASP A 54 -7.02 0.67 13.29
N ASP A 55 -5.75 1.06 13.34
CA ASP A 55 -5.33 2.45 13.33
C ASP A 55 -5.70 3.17 12.01
N LEU A 56 -5.50 2.52 10.87
CA LEU A 56 -5.91 3.05 9.56
C LEU A 56 -7.43 3.20 9.44
N TYR A 57 -8.19 2.24 9.98
CA TYR A 57 -9.65 2.28 10.03
C TYR A 57 -10.15 3.50 10.82
N ASP A 58 -9.60 3.71 12.02
CA ASP A 58 -9.93 4.87 12.85
C ASP A 58 -9.56 6.18 12.16
N PHE A 59 -8.42 6.22 11.46
CA PHE A 59 -8.01 7.39 10.69
C PHE A 59 -9.00 7.70 9.56
N ILE A 60 -9.38 6.71 8.75
CA ILE A 60 -10.34 6.92 7.65
C ILE A 60 -11.68 7.41 8.20
N LEU A 61 -12.22 6.79 9.25
CA LEU A 61 -13.52 7.20 9.79
C LEU A 61 -13.53 8.63 10.33
N LYS A 62 -12.42 9.08 10.95
CA LYS A 62 -12.29 10.47 11.45
C LYS A 62 -12.17 11.49 10.32
N ASN A 63 -11.65 11.08 9.16
CA ASN A 63 -11.36 11.94 8.03
C ASN A 63 -12.40 11.84 6.91
N MET A 64 -13.46 11.05 7.08
CA MET A 64 -14.52 10.89 6.09
C MET A 64 -15.78 11.63 6.51
N HIS A 65 -16.41 12.29 5.54
CA HIS A 65 -17.75 12.85 5.70
C HIS A 65 -18.78 11.93 5.05
N GLU A 66 -20.00 11.91 5.61
CA GLU A 66 -21.11 11.14 5.05
C GLU A 66 -21.40 11.57 3.61
N GLY A 67 -21.57 10.60 2.71
CA GLY A 67 -21.83 10.84 1.29
C GLY A 67 -20.63 11.30 0.45
N GLN A 68 -19.46 11.55 1.06
CA GLN A 68 -18.26 11.92 0.30
C GLN A 68 -17.66 10.69 -0.40
N PRO A 69 -17.48 10.70 -1.74
CA PRO A 69 -16.77 9.62 -2.42
C PRO A 69 -15.28 9.67 -2.08
N TYR A 70 -14.67 8.48 -1.99
CA TYR A 70 -13.25 8.32 -1.73
C TYR A 70 -12.69 7.06 -2.39
N ALA A 71 -11.39 7.05 -2.63
CA ALA A 71 -10.63 5.91 -3.11
C ALA A 71 -9.45 5.62 -2.17
N ILE A 72 -8.90 4.41 -2.23
CA ILE A 72 -7.72 4.02 -1.47
C ILE A 72 -6.64 3.52 -2.43
N PHE A 73 -5.42 4.01 -2.26
CA PHE A 73 -4.20 3.54 -2.89
C PHE A 73 -3.29 2.93 -1.84
N GLY A 74 -2.74 1.75 -2.13
CA GLY A 74 -1.70 1.13 -1.30
C GLY A 74 -0.59 0.54 -2.15
N HIS A 75 0.66 0.73 -1.74
CA HIS A 75 1.83 0.12 -2.40
C HIS A 75 2.51 -0.91 -1.51
N SER A 76 2.83 -2.09 -2.06
CA SER A 76 3.49 -3.19 -1.36
C SER A 76 2.75 -3.58 -0.06
N MET A 77 3.35 -3.40 1.12
CA MET A 77 2.67 -3.56 2.41
C MET A 77 1.37 -2.74 2.48
N GLY A 78 1.39 -1.51 1.97
CA GLY A 78 0.22 -0.64 1.92
C GLY A 78 -0.93 -1.22 1.09
N ALA A 79 -0.64 -2.04 0.07
CA ALA A 79 -1.68 -2.72 -0.73
C ALA A 79 -2.40 -3.80 0.10
N LEU A 80 -1.65 -4.58 0.90
CA LEU A 80 -2.25 -5.55 1.83
C LEU A 80 -3.06 -4.83 2.93
N LEU A 81 -2.52 -3.75 3.49
CA LEU A 81 -3.23 -2.93 4.47
C LEU A 81 -4.51 -2.34 3.88
N ALA A 82 -4.48 -1.85 2.64
CA ALA A 82 -5.65 -1.34 1.93
C ALA A 82 -6.73 -2.42 1.76
N TYR A 83 -6.33 -3.65 1.43
CA TYR A 83 -7.27 -4.77 1.30
C TYR A 83 -7.94 -5.10 2.63
N GLU A 84 -7.15 -5.30 3.69
CA GLU A 84 -7.69 -5.63 5.03
C GLU A 84 -8.52 -4.48 5.60
N LEU A 85 -8.15 -3.24 5.33
CA LEU A 85 -8.93 -2.06 5.66
C LEU A 85 -10.28 -2.05 4.95
N TYR A 86 -10.32 -2.37 3.66
CA TYR A 86 -11.57 -2.54 2.92
C TYR A 86 -12.45 -3.62 3.56
N VAL A 87 -11.87 -4.79 3.84
CA VAL A 87 -12.60 -5.90 4.47
C VAL A 87 -13.20 -5.45 5.80
N LYS A 88 -12.43 -4.74 6.63
CA LYS A 88 -12.90 -4.22 7.91
C LYS A 88 -14.04 -3.20 7.72
N LEU A 89 -13.94 -2.27 6.76
CA LEU A 89 -15.00 -1.32 6.44
C LEU A 89 -16.30 -2.03 6.01
N ALA A 90 -16.19 -3.07 5.17
CA ALA A 90 -17.33 -3.85 4.70
C ALA A 90 -18.02 -4.63 5.83
N LEU A 91 -17.24 -5.31 6.68
CA LEU A 91 -17.77 -6.08 7.81
C LEU A 91 -18.48 -5.18 8.83
N ASN A 92 -18.00 -3.94 9.01
CA ASN A 92 -18.62 -2.95 9.89
C ASN A 92 -19.70 -2.11 9.20
N LYS A 93 -20.06 -2.43 7.95
CA LYS A 93 -21.11 -1.75 7.17
C LYS A 93 -20.87 -0.24 7.01
N ASN A 94 -19.62 0.19 6.95
CA ASN A 94 -19.27 1.58 6.67
C ASN A 94 -19.38 1.89 5.16
N ALA A 95 -19.34 3.18 4.82
CA ALA A 95 -19.23 3.61 3.42
C ALA A 95 -17.96 3.01 2.79
N LEU A 96 -18.10 2.38 1.63
CA LEU A 96 -17.02 1.71 0.92
C LEU A 96 -16.38 2.65 -0.12
N PRO A 97 -15.08 2.49 -0.42
CA PRO A 97 -14.43 3.29 -1.45
C PRO A 97 -15.04 3.01 -2.82
N VAL A 98 -15.07 4.05 -3.65
CA VAL A 98 -15.58 3.95 -5.04
C VAL A 98 -14.58 3.27 -5.97
N HIS A 99 -13.29 3.22 -5.58
CA HIS A 99 -12.22 2.55 -6.31
C HIS A 99 -11.07 2.14 -5.37
N MET A 100 -10.39 1.04 -5.69
CA MET A 100 -9.18 0.58 -4.99
C MET A 100 -8.00 0.48 -5.95
N PHE A 101 -6.84 0.98 -5.54
CA PHE A 101 -5.57 0.78 -6.24
C PHE A 101 -4.66 -0.09 -5.38
N PHE A 102 -4.26 -1.24 -5.94
CA PHE A 102 -3.29 -2.14 -5.32
C PHE A 102 -2.01 -2.11 -6.17
N SER A 103 -0.90 -1.70 -5.57
CA SER A 103 0.33 -1.42 -6.31
C SER A 103 1.49 -2.27 -5.78
N GLY A 104 2.28 -2.88 -6.67
CA GLY A 104 3.49 -3.64 -6.32
C GLY A 104 3.23 -4.83 -5.38
N ARG A 105 2.08 -5.50 -5.52
CA ARG A 105 1.70 -6.59 -4.63
C ARG A 105 0.86 -7.66 -5.32
N GLU A 106 1.20 -8.92 -5.05
CA GLU A 106 0.37 -10.10 -5.35
C GLU A 106 -0.99 -10.07 -4.65
N ALA A 107 -1.92 -10.91 -5.11
CA ALA A 107 -3.23 -11.04 -4.47
C ALA A 107 -3.11 -11.53 -3.01
N PRO A 108 -3.98 -11.10 -2.06
CA PRO A 108 -3.79 -11.31 -0.62
C PRO A 108 -3.64 -12.76 -0.14
N HIS A 109 -4.17 -13.74 -0.88
CA HIS A 109 -4.01 -15.17 -0.54
C HIS A 109 -2.66 -15.75 -0.94
N ILE A 110 -1.93 -15.06 -1.83
CA ILE A 110 -0.56 -15.39 -2.18
C ILE A 110 0.31 -14.59 -1.23
N ASN A 111 1.00 -15.27 -0.31
CA ASN A 111 2.01 -14.61 0.50
C ASN A 111 3.40 -15.11 0.09
N LEU A 112 4.09 -14.32 -0.75
CA LEU A 112 5.43 -14.68 -1.21
C LEU A 112 6.44 -14.77 -0.05
N PHE A 113 6.18 -14.07 1.08
CA PHE A 113 7.01 -14.16 2.27
C PHE A 113 6.79 -15.45 3.06
N GLU A 114 5.60 -16.06 2.99
CA GLU A 114 5.29 -17.32 3.68
C GLU A 114 6.12 -18.48 3.10
N THR A 115 6.39 -18.44 1.79
CA THR A 115 7.18 -19.49 1.11
C THR A 115 8.69 -19.38 1.39
N LYS A 116 9.16 -18.29 2.02
CA LYS A 116 10.57 -18.13 2.37
C LYS A 116 10.90 -18.92 3.63
N LYS A 117 11.93 -19.77 3.52
CA LYS A 117 12.46 -20.55 4.65
C LYS A 117 12.97 -19.69 5.81
N ILE A 118 13.39 -18.45 5.53
CA ILE A 118 13.95 -17.53 6.52
C ILE A 118 13.21 -16.20 6.41
N LYS A 119 12.64 -15.78 7.55
CA LYS A 119 12.10 -14.44 7.77
C LYS A 119 13.24 -13.47 8.04
N ILE A 120 13.43 -12.50 7.17
CA ILE A 120 14.57 -11.59 7.24
C ILE A 120 14.46 -10.64 8.43
N SER A 121 13.25 -10.35 8.92
CA SER A 121 13.05 -9.52 10.12
C SER A 121 13.67 -10.11 11.40
N ASN A 122 13.88 -11.43 11.41
CA ASN A 122 14.50 -12.16 12.53
C ASN A 122 16.04 -12.22 12.41
N LEU A 123 16.63 -11.77 11.29
CA LEU A 123 18.07 -11.80 11.09
C LEU A 123 18.79 -10.76 11.96
N PRO A 124 20.06 -10.97 12.32
CA PRO A 124 20.92 -9.92 12.88
C PRO A 124 20.91 -8.65 12.01
N ALA A 125 21.14 -7.48 12.62
CA ALA A 125 21.02 -6.17 11.95
C ALA A 125 21.78 -6.07 10.62
N ASN A 126 23.04 -6.50 10.60
CA ASN A 126 23.86 -6.52 9.40
C ASN A 126 23.30 -7.44 8.31
N GLN A 127 22.85 -8.64 8.66
CA GLN A 127 22.26 -9.58 7.70
C GLN A 127 20.92 -9.08 7.16
N PHE A 128 20.09 -8.46 8.02
CA PHE A 128 18.85 -7.84 7.58
C PHE A 128 19.12 -6.70 6.59
N LEU A 129 20.12 -5.86 6.83
CA LEU A 129 20.55 -4.82 5.88
C LEU A 129 21.00 -5.40 4.53
N GLU A 130 21.78 -6.48 4.53
CA GLU A 130 22.19 -7.15 3.28
C GLU A 130 21.00 -7.73 2.50
N GLU A 131 19.99 -8.26 3.20
CA GLU A 131 18.76 -8.70 2.54
C GLU A 131 17.95 -7.50 2.02
N LEU A 132 17.83 -6.40 2.77
CA LEU A 132 17.13 -5.18 2.33
C LEU A 132 17.70 -4.60 1.03
N LYS A 133 19.02 -4.65 0.84
CA LYS A 133 19.67 -4.23 -0.42
C LYS A 133 19.10 -4.94 -1.65
N LYS A 134 18.69 -6.21 -1.51
CA LYS A 134 18.15 -7.02 -2.62
C LYS A 134 16.73 -6.61 -3.01
N TYR A 135 16.00 -5.92 -2.13
CA TYR A 135 14.66 -5.43 -2.40
C TYR A 135 14.65 -4.07 -3.12
N ASN A 136 15.82 -3.49 -3.41
CA ASN A 136 15.98 -2.13 -3.96
C ASN A 136 15.24 -1.03 -3.16
N GLY A 137 14.90 -1.30 -1.89
CA GLY A 137 14.09 -0.39 -1.05
C GLY A 137 14.88 0.57 -0.18
N VAL A 138 16.20 0.58 -0.31
CA VAL A 138 17.10 1.46 0.41
C VAL A 138 18.13 2.01 -0.56
N THR A 139 18.35 3.31 -0.54
CA THR A 139 19.36 3.97 -1.38
C THR A 139 20.77 3.72 -0.85
N ALA A 140 21.79 3.82 -1.70
CA ALA A 140 23.19 3.77 -1.27
C ALA A 140 23.48 4.84 -0.20
N GLU A 141 22.94 6.05 -0.40
CA GLU A 141 23.06 7.17 0.55
C GLU A 141 22.47 6.84 1.94
N PHE A 142 21.32 6.16 1.99
CA PHE A 142 20.76 5.68 3.26
C PHE A 142 21.70 4.70 3.95
N LEU A 143 22.25 3.74 3.20
CA LEU A 143 23.12 2.68 3.74
C LEU A 143 24.47 3.20 4.23
N GLU A 144 24.97 4.28 3.64
CA GLU A 144 26.22 4.94 4.04
C GLU A 144 26.08 5.79 5.32
N ASN A 145 24.85 6.21 5.64
CA ASN A 145 24.57 7.02 6.82
C ASN A 145 24.12 6.16 8.02
N GLN A 146 25.07 5.83 8.90
CA GLN A 146 24.81 5.00 10.08
C GLN A 146 23.78 5.59 11.06
N GLU A 147 23.68 6.91 11.17
CA GLU A 147 22.68 7.54 12.03
C GLU A 147 21.27 7.33 11.48
N LEU A 148 21.07 7.51 10.17
CA LEU A 148 19.80 7.22 9.50
C LEU A 148 19.47 5.73 9.57
N VAL A 149 20.43 4.84 9.33
CA VAL A 149 20.23 3.40 9.47
C VAL A 149 19.75 3.07 10.89
N ASN A 150 20.46 3.53 11.92
CA ASN A 150 20.09 3.24 13.31
C ASN A 150 18.69 3.77 13.67
N LEU A 151 18.29 4.90 13.09
CA LEU A 151 16.98 5.51 13.33
C LEU A 151 15.84 4.76 12.63
N PHE A 152 16.01 4.37 11.37
CA PHE A 152 14.93 3.81 10.55
C PHE A 152 14.91 2.28 10.49
N LEU A 153 16.03 1.60 10.75
CA LEU A 153 16.11 0.14 10.69
C LEU A 153 15.10 -0.56 11.61
N PRO A 154 14.82 -0.09 12.85
CA PRO A 154 13.77 -0.68 13.69
C PRO A 154 12.38 -0.57 13.05
N ILE A 155 12.08 0.54 12.38
CA ILE A 155 10.80 0.79 11.70
C ILE A 155 10.65 -0.17 10.52
N ILE A 156 11.66 -0.22 9.65
CA ILE A 156 11.68 -1.10 8.48
C ILE A 156 11.56 -2.56 8.93
N ARG A 157 12.34 -2.97 9.94
CA ARG A 157 12.28 -4.33 10.51
C ARG A 157 10.91 -4.68 11.03
N SER A 158 10.26 -3.77 11.75
CA SER A 158 8.91 -3.97 12.27
C SER A 158 7.93 -4.21 11.13
N ASP A 159 7.97 -3.41 10.07
CA ASP A 159 7.05 -3.58 8.93
C ASP A 159 7.27 -4.89 8.18
N PHE A 160 8.54 -5.28 7.96
CA PHE A 160 8.84 -6.59 7.41
C PHE A 160 8.31 -7.71 8.30
N HIS A 161 8.45 -7.57 9.63
CA HIS A 161 7.85 -8.53 10.57
C HIS A 161 6.34 -8.61 10.43
N LEU A 162 5.63 -7.48 10.25
CA LEU A 162 4.18 -7.48 10.01
C LEU A 162 3.82 -8.26 8.74
N VAL A 163 4.51 -7.98 7.62
CA VAL A 163 4.25 -8.63 6.32
C VAL A 163 4.61 -10.12 6.33
N GLU A 164 5.73 -10.50 6.95
CA GLU A 164 6.18 -11.88 7.05
C GLU A 164 5.29 -12.74 7.95
N ASN A 165 4.56 -12.12 8.88
CA ASN A 165 3.61 -12.79 9.76
C ASN A 165 2.14 -12.53 9.40
N TYR A 166 1.90 -11.88 8.25
CA TYR A 166 0.55 -11.69 7.74
C TYR A 166 -0.06 -13.06 7.38
N VAL A 167 -1.25 -13.31 7.94
CA VAL A 167 -2.03 -14.52 7.69
C VAL A 167 -3.34 -14.10 7.06
N TYR A 168 -3.55 -14.54 5.83
CA TYR A 168 -4.80 -14.34 5.13
C TYR A 168 -5.91 -15.17 5.78
N LYS A 169 -6.88 -14.50 6.41
CA LYS A 169 -7.97 -15.16 7.18
C LYS A 169 -9.30 -15.22 6.46
N HIS A 170 -9.45 -14.48 5.37
CA HIS A 170 -10.74 -14.26 4.75
C HIS A 170 -10.95 -15.21 3.57
N ASN A 171 -12.13 -15.81 3.43
CA ASN A 171 -12.46 -16.67 2.28
C ASN A 171 -12.78 -15.83 1.03
N HIS A 172 -11.80 -15.06 0.52
CA HIS A 172 -11.95 -14.19 -0.66
C HIS A 172 -13.14 -13.24 -0.57
N VAL A 173 -13.09 -12.28 0.37
CA VAL A 173 -14.06 -11.18 0.39
C VAL A 173 -14.03 -10.48 -0.96
N LYS A 174 -15.18 -10.46 -1.63
CA LYS A 174 -15.37 -9.76 -2.89
C LYS A 174 -15.48 -8.26 -2.65
N LEU A 175 -14.61 -7.51 -3.31
CA LEU A 175 -14.66 -6.06 -3.38
C LEU A 175 -15.86 -5.65 -4.24
N HIS A 176 -16.71 -4.79 -3.69
CA HIS A 176 -17.89 -4.19 -4.32
C HIS A 176 -17.57 -2.85 -5.01
N CYS A 177 -16.37 -2.75 -5.57
CA CYS A 177 -15.93 -1.60 -6.36
C CYS A 177 -14.96 -2.08 -7.46
N PRO A 178 -14.77 -1.29 -8.53
CA PRO A 178 -13.70 -1.54 -9.49
C PRO A 178 -12.33 -1.42 -8.81
N ILE A 179 -11.35 -2.14 -9.36
CA ILE A 179 -9.98 -2.14 -8.85
C ILE A 179 -8.98 -1.95 -9.99
N THR A 180 -7.87 -1.29 -9.68
CA THR A 180 -6.73 -1.16 -10.57
C THR A 180 -5.50 -1.73 -9.89
N ILE A 181 -4.84 -2.66 -10.56
CA ILE A 181 -3.58 -3.25 -10.11
C ILE A 181 -2.45 -2.59 -10.89
N LEU A 182 -1.51 -1.97 -10.18
CA LEU A 182 -0.30 -1.39 -10.77
C LEU A 182 0.87 -2.34 -10.47
N ASN A 183 1.52 -2.84 -11.51
CA ASN A 183 2.62 -3.80 -11.37
C ASN A 183 3.86 -3.33 -12.10
N GLY A 184 5.02 -3.40 -11.46
CA GLY A 184 6.31 -3.15 -12.12
C GLY A 184 6.67 -4.31 -13.05
N THR A 185 7.13 -4.03 -14.26
CA THR A 185 7.54 -5.08 -15.22
C THR A 185 8.74 -5.90 -14.75
N GLU A 186 9.55 -5.33 -13.85
CA GLU A 186 10.73 -5.96 -13.23
C GLU A 186 10.50 -6.21 -11.73
N ASP A 187 9.27 -6.11 -11.24
CA ASP A 187 8.92 -6.38 -9.84
C ASP A 187 8.99 -7.89 -9.53
N TYR A 188 9.10 -8.23 -8.25
CA TYR A 188 9.17 -9.62 -7.77
C TYR A 188 7.85 -10.40 -7.95
N THR A 189 6.74 -9.70 -8.22
CA THR A 189 5.44 -10.32 -8.42
C THR A 189 5.30 -10.80 -9.86
N THR A 190 5.00 -12.09 -10.04
CA THR A 190 4.78 -12.65 -11.38
C THR A 190 3.44 -12.23 -11.95
N GLU A 191 3.32 -12.19 -13.28
CA GLU A 191 2.05 -11.90 -13.97
C GLU A 191 0.93 -12.86 -13.53
N ALA A 192 1.24 -14.13 -13.28
CA ALA A 192 0.28 -15.09 -12.76
C ALA A 192 -0.27 -14.66 -11.39
N ASN A 193 0.59 -14.23 -10.47
CA ASN A 193 0.19 -13.80 -9.13
C ASN A 193 -0.60 -12.48 -9.14
N VAL A 194 -0.29 -11.57 -10.08
CA VAL A 194 -1.08 -10.34 -10.27
C VAL A 194 -2.46 -10.67 -10.83
N ASN A 195 -2.55 -11.59 -11.81
CA ASN A 195 -3.83 -11.96 -12.43
C ASN A 195 -4.84 -12.53 -11.43
N GLU A 196 -4.39 -13.12 -10.33
CA GLU A 196 -5.25 -13.61 -9.26
C GLU A 196 -6.10 -12.51 -8.58
N TRP A 197 -5.71 -11.23 -8.68
CA TRP A 197 -6.54 -10.10 -8.22
C TRP A 197 -7.90 -10.03 -8.93
N LYS A 198 -8.03 -10.55 -10.15
CA LYS A 198 -9.31 -10.61 -10.87
C LYS A 198 -10.36 -11.40 -10.10
N SER A 199 -9.95 -12.36 -9.27
CA SER A 199 -10.86 -13.12 -8.41
C SER A 199 -11.41 -12.31 -7.22
N TYR A 200 -10.85 -11.14 -6.90
CA TYR A 200 -11.22 -10.34 -5.72
C TYR A 200 -12.37 -9.37 -5.95
N THR A 201 -12.82 -9.15 -7.19
CA THR A 201 -13.95 -8.27 -7.48
C THR A 201 -14.86 -8.92 -8.53
N ASN A 202 -16.13 -8.52 -8.56
CA ASN A 202 -17.03 -8.79 -9.69
C ASN A 202 -17.25 -7.53 -10.56
N HIS A 203 -16.58 -6.43 -10.21
CA HIS A 203 -16.52 -5.19 -10.98
C HIS A 203 -15.29 -5.19 -11.90
N PRO A 204 -15.11 -4.17 -12.75
CA PRO A 204 -13.90 -4.09 -13.59
C PRO A 204 -12.62 -4.18 -12.75
N CYS A 205 -11.72 -5.07 -13.17
CA CYS A 205 -10.36 -5.22 -12.66
C CYS A 205 -9.40 -4.89 -13.80
N GLU A 206 -8.73 -3.76 -13.70
CA GLU A 206 -7.71 -3.34 -14.65
C GLU A 206 -6.32 -3.67 -14.11
N ILE A 207 -5.46 -4.25 -14.94
CA ILE A 207 -4.07 -4.52 -14.59
C ILE A 207 -3.20 -3.66 -15.51
N VAL A 208 -2.36 -2.83 -14.91
CA VAL A 208 -1.49 -1.87 -15.58
C VAL A 208 -0.05 -2.22 -15.25
N ASN A 209 0.70 -2.63 -16.27
CA ASN A 209 2.14 -2.85 -16.15
C ASN A 209 2.87 -1.53 -16.38
N VAL A 210 3.76 -1.19 -15.46
CA VAL A 210 4.54 0.05 -15.44
C VAL A 210 6.02 -0.31 -15.54
N ASP A 211 6.77 0.36 -16.40
CA ASP A 211 8.17 0.04 -16.62
C ASP A 211 9.03 0.28 -15.36
N GLY A 212 9.68 -0.79 -14.88
CA GLY A 212 10.63 -0.72 -13.77
C GLY A 212 10.38 -1.76 -12.68
N GLY A 213 11.27 -1.74 -11.69
CA GLY A 213 11.19 -2.63 -10.52
C GLY A 213 10.17 -2.17 -9.48
N HIS A 214 10.28 -2.72 -8.26
CA HIS A 214 9.30 -2.52 -7.20
C HIS A 214 8.91 -1.05 -6.93
N PHE A 215 9.89 -0.14 -6.92
CA PHE A 215 9.68 1.30 -6.66
C PHE A 215 9.30 2.12 -7.91
N PHE A 216 8.64 1.51 -8.89
CA PHE A 216 8.11 2.21 -10.07
C PHE A 216 7.19 3.39 -9.70
N ILE A 217 6.57 3.37 -8.51
CA ILE A 217 5.74 4.49 -8.03
C ILE A 217 6.52 5.79 -7.81
N GLU A 218 7.83 5.72 -7.65
CA GLU A 218 8.71 6.87 -7.56
C GLU A 218 9.39 7.17 -8.91
N ASN A 219 9.80 6.13 -9.63
CA ASN A 219 10.58 6.26 -10.87
C ASN A 219 9.72 6.55 -12.10
N GLN A 220 8.47 6.10 -12.12
CA GLN A 220 7.47 6.30 -13.18
C GLN A 220 6.25 7.06 -12.66
N LEU A 221 6.51 8.06 -11.81
CA LEU A 221 5.46 8.81 -11.12
C LEU A 221 4.39 9.36 -12.07
N ASP A 222 4.81 9.88 -13.22
CA ASP A 222 3.89 10.49 -14.20
C ASP A 222 2.90 9.46 -14.75
N VAL A 223 3.38 8.26 -15.10
CA VAL A 223 2.54 7.14 -15.57
C VAL A 223 1.55 6.70 -14.49
N VAL A 224 2.02 6.60 -13.25
CA VAL A 224 1.17 6.21 -12.10
C VAL A 224 0.07 7.24 -11.85
N LEU A 225 0.41 8.53 -11.87
CA LEU A 225 -0.56 9.60 -11.63
C LEU A 225 -1.54 9.77 -12.78
N GLU A 226 -1.09 9.63 -14.04
CA GLU A 226 -1.98 9.66 -15.21
C GLU A 226 -3.01 8.52 -15.14
N GLN A 227 -2.58 7.32 -14.76
CA GLN A 227 -3.49 6.20 -14.57
C GLN A 227 -4.51 6.47 -13.45
N ILE A 228 -4.06 6.97 -12.30
CA ILE A 228 -4.94 7.31 -11.18
C ILE A 228 -5.95 8.40 -11.61
N GLN A 229 -5.49 9.46 -12.28
CA GLN A 229 -6.33 10.55 -12.77
C GLN A 229 -7.43 10.02 -13.71
N SER A 230 -7.03 9.30 -14.76
CA SER A 230 -7.93 8.74 -15.78
C SER A 230 -8.97 7.80 -15.17
N THR A 231 -8.56 6.99 -14.19
CA THR A 231 -9.47 6.07 -13.50
C THR A 231 -10.47 6.82 -12.62
N LEU A 232 -10.02 7.81 -11.85
CA LEU A 232 -10.86 8.52 -10.89
C LEU A 232 -11.82 9.52 -11.56
N GLU A 233 -11.43 10.17 -12.66
CA GLU A 233 -12.34 11.01 -13.45
C GLU A 233 -13.53 10.21 -14.01
N LYS A 234 -13.28 8.99 -14.49
CA LYS A 234 -14.33 8.07 -14.96
C LYS A 234 -15.27 7.63 -13.84
N ALA A 235 -14.77 7.54 -12.61
CA ALA A 235 -15.56 7.19 -11.43
C ALA A 235 -16.43 8.35 -10.95
N GLU A 236 -15.89 9.58 -10.94
CA GLU A 236 -16.67 10.78 -10.59
C GLU A 236 -17.87 10.98 -11.53
N VAL A 237 -17.66 10.81 -12.84
CA VAL A 237 -18.76 10.89 -13.84
C VAL A 237 -19.87 9.88 -13.57
N LYS A 238 -19.54 8.66 -13.13
CA LYS A 238 -20.54 7.62 -12.82
C LYS A 238 -21.28 7.85 -11.50
N SER A 239 -20.70 8.60 -10.57
CA SER A 239 -21.32 8.90 -9.27
C SER A 239 -22.35 10.05 -9.33
N LEU A 240 -22.36 10.81 -10.43
CA LEU A 240 -23.25 11.96 -10.66
C LEU A 240 -24.48 11.62 -11.52
N VAL A 241 -24.62 10.38 -11.99
CA VAL A 241 -25.70 9.88 -12.87
C VAL A 241 -26.51 8.83 -12.13
#